data_AF-A0A8S9ZRT1-F1
#
_entry.id   AF-A0A8S9ZRT1-F1
#
_cell.length_a   1.000
_cell.length_b   1.000
_cell.length_c   1.000
_cell.angle_alpha   90.00
_cell.angle_beta   90.00
_cell.angle_gamma   90.00
#
_symmetry.space_group_name_H-M   'P 1'
#
loop_
_entity.id
_entity.type
_entity.pdbx_description
1 polymer ?
#
loop_
_entity_poly.entity_id
_entity_poly.type
_entity_poly.pdbx_seq_one_letter_code
_entity_poly.pdbx_strand_id
1 'polypeptide(L)'
;MPDFIEFNVGGKYFASTYETIAFDKNCILYSWYIERKGLTHLNVDRKGRFFIDRDPNSFGIILNYLRLQANKQLWEVCLPKDPDRLALLTQEAEYFRLPKLRDQAISLLRKCTNIENGGDYVLDDDYVNELGKSRIKENEEIKRKENGENK
;
A
#
# COMPACT_ATOMS: atom_id res chain seq x y z
N MET A 1 0.38 -28.11 1.85
CA MET A 1 1.14 -27.47 0.75
C MET A 1 1.13 -25.97 1.01
N PRO A 2 2.16 -25.19 0.67
CA PRO A 2 2.02 -23.75 0.71
C PRO A 2 1.01 -23.35 -0.36
N ASP A 3 -0.17 -22.91 0.07
CA ASP A 3 -1.16 -22.35 -0.85
C ASP A 3 -0.59 -21.03 -1.39
N PHE A 4 -0.53 -20.91 -2.71
CA PHE A 4 -0.07 -19.70 -3.36
C PHE A 4 -1.26 -18.75 -3.59
N ILE A 5 -0.96 -17.45 -3.55
CA ILE A 5 -1.88 -16.38 -3.92
C ILE A 5 -1.29 -15.69 -5.13
N GLU A 6 -2.09 -15.55 -6.18
CA GLU A 6 -1.71 -14.83 -7.40
C GLU A 6 -2.43 -13.48 -7.48
N PHE A 7 -1.72 -12.46 -7.95
CA PHE A 7 -2.20 -11.09 -8.10
C PHE A 7 -2.02 -10.64 -9.55
N ASN A 8 -2.95 -9.85 -10.06
CA ASN A 8 -2.77 -9.07 -11.28
C ASN A 8 -2.80 -7.59 -10.90
N VAL A 9 -1.64 -6.93 -10.88
CA VAL A 9 -1.50 -5.54 -10.44
C VAL A 9 -1.14 -4.66 -11.63
N GLY A 10 -2.05 -3.79 -12.06
CA GLY A 10 -1.83 -2.93 -13.23
C GLY A 10 -1.46 -3.69 -14.51
N GLY A 11 -1.85 -4.97 -14.63
CA GLY A 11 -1.50 -5.86 -15.74
C GLY A 11 -0.24 -6.72 -15.52
N LYS A 12 0.51 -6.51 -14.42
CA LYS A 12 1.67 -7.33 -14.06
C LYS A 12 1.28 -8.42 -13.06
N TYR A 13 1.75 -9.64 -13.32
CA TYR A 13 1.45 -10.79 -12.47
C TYR A 13 2.46 -10.95 -11.34
N PHE A 14 1.94 -11.25 -10.15
CA PHE A 14 2.73 -11.58 -8.97
C PHE A 14 2.19 -12.84 -8.32
N ALA A 15 3.04 -13.51 -7.56
CA ALA A 15 2.64 -14.60 -6.69
C ALA A 15 3.28 -14.44 -5.30
N SER A 16 2.58 -14.89 -4.27
CA SER A 16 3.06 -14.94 -2.89
C SER A 16 2.44 -16.11 -2.13
N THR A 17 2.75 -16.26 -0.85
CA THR A 17 2.14 -17.27 0.03
C THR A 17 1.10 -16.64 0.95
N TYR A 18 0.13 -17.43 1.42
CA TYR A 18 -0.79 -17.00 2.49
C TYR A 18 -0.02 -16.53 3.72
N GLU A 19 1.08 -17.20 4.09
CA GLU A 19 1.93 -16.81 5.21
C GLU A 19 2.49 -15.39 5.07
N THR A 20 2.99 -15.03 3.88
CA THR A 20 3.50 -13.67 3.62
C THR A 20 2.41 -12.63 3.79
N ILE A 21 1.21 -12.89 3.24
CA ILE A 21 0.08 -11.95 3.31
C ILE A 21 -0.51 -11.88 4.71
N ALA A 22 -0.46 -12.99 5.46
CA ALA A 22 -0.96 -13.10 6.83
C ALA A 22 -0.14 -12.31 7.86
N PHE A 23 1.07 -11.86 7.50
CA PHE A 23 1.97 -11.15 8.41
C PHE A 23 1.34 -9.88 9.01
N ASP A 24 0.82 -8.99 8.16
CA ASP A 24 0.21 -7.73 8.60
C ASP A 24 -1.31 -7.80 8.41
N LYS A 25 -2.03 -7.98 9.53
CA LYS A 25 -3.49 -8.08 9.54
C LYS A 25 -4.21 -6.79 9.17
N ASN A 26 -3.52 -5.64 9.24
CA ASN A 26 -4.08 -4.35 8.86
C ASN A 26 -3.93 -4.08 7.35
N CYS A 27 -3.04 -4.82 6.68
CA CYS A 27 -2.88 -4.76 5.24
C CYS A 27 -4.19 -5.13 4.55
N ILE A 28 -4.60 -4.36 3.55
CA ILE A 28 -5.78 -4.66 2.74
C ILE A 28 -5.72 -6.02 2.04
N LEU A 29 -4.51 -6.49 1.69
CA LEU A 29 -4.33 -7.83 1.12
C LEU A 29 -4.76 -8.93 2.11
N TYR A 30 -4.58 -8.71 3.43
CA TYR A 30 -5.08 -9.63 4.46
C TYR A 30 -6.60 -9.71 4.43
N SER A 31 -7.27 -8.56 4.41
CA SER A 31 -8.74 -8.50 4.35
C SER A 31 -9.28 -9.21 3.11
N TRP A 32 -8.67 -8.98 1.94
CA TRP A 32 -9.12 -9.59 0.68
C TRP A 32 -8.88 -11.11 0.63
N TYR A 33 -7.66 -11.57 0.93
CA TYR A 33 -7.29 -12.96 0.66
C TYR A 33 -7.44 -13.90 1.84
N ILE A 34 -7.25 -13.39 3.07
CA ILE A 34 -7.36 -14.18 4.30
C ILE A 34 -8.78 -14.11 4.86
N GLU A 35 -9.29 -12.89 5.09
CA GLU A 35 -10.63 -12.72 5.67
C GLU A 35 -11.77 -12.79 4.65
N ARG A 36 -11.46 -12.73 3.34
CA ARG A 36 -12.45 -12.68 2.25
C ARG A 36 -13.45 -11.51 2.40
N LYS A 37 -13.03 -10.39 2.97
CA LYS A 37 -13.83 -9.17 3.15
C LYS A 37 -13.51 -8.13 2.09
N GLY A 38 -14.51 -7.32 1.74
CA GLY A 38 -14.34 -6.20 0.81
C GLY A 38 -13.94 -6.66 -0.59
N LEU A 39 -14.44 -7.81 -1.05
CA LEU A 39 -14.13 -8.36 -2.37
C LEU A 39 -15.02 -7.80 -3.49
N THR A 40 -16.14 -7.16 -3.13
CA THR A 40 -17.19 -6.72 -4.07
C THR A 40 -16.74 -5.69 -5.09
N HIS A 41 -15.66 -4.95 -4.81
CA HIS A 41 -15.09 -3.95 -5.72
C HIS A 41 -13.93 -4.48 -6.57
N LEU A 42 -13.48 -5.72 -6.35
CA LEU A 42 -12.36 -6.28 -7.07
C LEU A 42 -12.83 -6.98 -8.33
N ASN A 43 -12.36 -6.47 -9.47
CA ASN A 43 -12.48 -7.20 -10.73
C ASN A 43 -11.61 -8.45 -10.69
N VAL A 44 -12.03 -9.49 -11.41
CA VAL A 44 -11.23 -10.71 -11.61
C VAL A 44 -10.80 -10.79 -13.06
N ASP A 45 -9.57 -11.23 -13.29
CA ASP A 45 -9.10 -11.49 -14.66
C ASP A 45 -9.63 -12.85 -15.17
N ARG A 46 -9.30 -13.17 -16.43
CA ARG A 46 -9.76 -14.41 -17.10
C ARG A 46 -9.30 -15.70 -16.40
N LYS A 47 -8.33 -15.64 -15.49
CA LYS A 47 -7.84 -16.78 -14.70
C LYS A 47 -8.30 -16.71 -13.24
N GLY A 48 -9.22 -15.81 -12.91
CA GLY A 48 -9.81 -15.70 -11.57
C GLY A 48 -8.93 -14.97 -10.55
N ARG A 49 -7.85 -14.30 -10.98
CA ARG A 49 -7.02 -13.49 -10.07
C ARG A 49 -7.65 -12.14 -9.84
N PHE A 50 -7.55 -11.61 -8.62
CA PHE A 50 -8.00 -10.24 -8.38
C PHE A 50 -7.10 -9.27 -9.15
N PHE A 51 -7.78 -8.38 -9.87
CA PHE A 51 -7.17 -7.25 -10.54
C PHE A 51 -7.09 -6.07 -9.57
N ILE A 52 -5.88 -5.61 -9.33
CA ILE A 52 -5.56 -4.49 -8.46
C ILE A 52 -5.10 -3.35 -9.37
N ASP A 53 -5.91 -2.31 -9.49
CA ASP A 53 -5.67 -1.18 -10.38
C ASP A 53 -4.68 -0.17 -9.77
N ARG A 54 -3.45 -0.63 -9.50
CA ARG A 54 -2.38 0.11 -8.82
C ARG A 54 -1.04 -0.07 -9.52
N ASP A 55 -0.02 0.72 -9.11
CA ASP A 55 1.32 0.65 -9.70
C ASP A 55 2.04 -0.68 -9.38
N PRO A 56 2.40 -1.48 -10.40
CA PRO A 56 3.08 -2.75 -10.19
C PRO A 56 4.52 -2.62 -9.66
N ASN A 57 5.22 -1.50 -9.90
CA ASN A 57 6.61 -1.38 -9.46
C ASN A 57 6.71 -1.24 -7.94
N SER A 58 5.88 -0.37 -7.38
CA SER A 58 5.70 -0.16 -5.95
C SER A 58 5.11 -1.40 -5.27
N PHE A 59 4.17 -2.08 -5.92
CA PHE A 59 3.63 -3.34 -5.41
C PHE A 59 4.71 -4.42 -5.21
N GLY A 60 5.71 -4.48 -6.10
CA GLY A 60 6.86 -5.37 -5.92
C GLY A 60 7.64 -5.08 -4.64
N ILE A 61 7.81 -3.80 -4.28
CA ILE A 61 8.44 -3.38 -3.03
C ILE A 61 7.56 -3.75 -1.83
N ILE A 62 6.25 -3.55 -1.92
CA ILE A 62 5.28 -3.91 -0.89
C ILE A 62 5.32 -5.42 -0.59
N LEU A 63 5.35 -6.27 -1.62
CA LEU A 63 5.48 -7.71 -1.40
C LEU A 63 6.81 -8.08 -0.75
N ASN A 64 7.92 -7.44 -1.15
CA ASN A 64 9.21 -7.69 -0.52
C ASN A 64 9.25 -7.22 0.94
N TYR A 65 8.63 -6.08 1.25
CA TYR A 65 8.44 -5.61 2.62
C TYR A 65 7.74 -6.68 3.48
N LEU A 66 6.60 -7.20 3.02
CA LEU A 66 5.85 -8.25 3.73
C LEU A 66 6.67 -9.54 3.90
N ARG A 67 7.39 -9.98 2.86
CA ARG A 67 8.24 -11.17 2.91
C ARG A 67 9.34 -11.02 3.96
N LEU A 68 10.08 -9.92 3.91
CA LEU A 68 11.21 -9.68 4.80
C LEU A 68 10.72 -9.51 6.25
N GLN A 69 9.62 -8.80 6.46
CA GLN A 69 8.98 -8.69 7.78
C GLN A 69 8.55 -10.06 8.35
N ALA A 70 7.87 -10.90 7.54
CA ALA A 70 7.45 -12.24 7.97
C ALA A 70 8.63 -13.12 8.40
N ASN A 71 9.78 -12.94 7.75
CA ASN A 71 11.01 -13.66 8.05
C ASN A 71 11.93 -12.94 9.06
N LYS A 72 11.48 -11.84 9.67
CA LYS A 72 12.25 -11.01 10.62
C LYS A 72 13.59 -10.50 10.05
N GLN A 73 13.60 -10.22 8.76
CA GLN A 73 14.76 -9.70 8.02
C GLN A 73 14.71 -8.17 7.91
N LEU A 74 15.86 -7.57 7.59
CA LEU A 74 15.99 -6.13 7.34
C LEU A 74 15.25 -5.77 6.05
N TRP A 75 14.09 -5.15 6.17
CA TRP A 75 13.19 -4.86 5.05
C TRP A 75 13.53 -3.52 4.38
N GLU A 76 14.17 -2.61 5.11
CA GLU A 76 14.56 -1.28 4.64
C GLU A 76 15.50 -1.36 3.42
N VAL A 77 16.15 -2.51 3.18
CA VAL A 77 16.97 -2.78 1.99
C VAL A 77 16.18 -2.78 0.69
N CYS A 78 14.85 -2.97 0.72
CA CYS A 78 14.01 -2.95 -0.48
C CYS A 78 13.53 -1.53 -0.85
N LEU A 79 13.84 -0.52 -0.03
CA LEU A 79 13.38 0.84 -0.27
C LEU A 79 14.16 1.50 -1.42
N PRO A 80 13.47 2.24 -2.30
CA PRO A 80 14.13 2.99 -3.36
C PRO A 80 14.96 4.13 -2.77
N LYS A 81 16.03 4.50 -3.48
CA LYS A 81 16.84 5.70 -3.17
C LYS A 81 16.38 6.93 -3.96
N ASP A 82 15.62 6.70 -5.02
CA ASP A 82 15.11 7.71 -5.93
C ASP A 82 13.89 8.42 -5.30
N PRO A 83 13.86 9.77 -5.24
CA PRO A 83 12.78 10.53 -4.61
C PRO A 83 11.40 10.28 -5.23
N ASP A 84 11.30 10.21 -6.57
CA ASP A 84 10.02 10.00 -7.25
C ASP A 84 9.43 8.64 -6.90
N ARG A 85 10.28 7.60 -6.88
CA ARG A 85 9.89 6.26 -6.45
C ARG A 85 9.55 6.19 -4.98
N LEU A 86 10.20 6.96 -4.11
CA LEU A 86 9.84 7.08 -2.69
C LEU A 86 8.46 7.72 -2.53
N ALA A 87 8.18 8.81 -3.26
CA ALA A 87 6.89 9.49 -3.24
C ALA A 87 5.75 8.57 -3.72
N LEU A 88 5.96 7.82 -4.81
CA LEU A 88 5.00 6.84 -5.29
C LEU A 88 4.79 5.70 -4.27
N LEU A 89 5.88 5.19 -3.68
CA LEU A 89 5.81 4.15 -2.65
C LEU A 89 5.04 4.63 -1.42
N THR A 90 5.15 5.90 -1.01
CA THR A 90 4.34 6.47 0.06
C THR A 90 2.85 6.36 -0.24
N GLN A 91 2.42 6.72 -1.46
CA GLN A 91 1.01 6.64 -1.87
C GLN A 91 0.51 5.20 -1.93
N GLU A 92 1.32 4.27 -2.44
CA GLU A 92 0.94 2.86 -2.48
C GLU A 92 0.92 2.24 -1.08
N ALA A 93 1.91 2.52 -0.23
CA ALA A 93 1.91 2.03 1.16
C ALA A 93 0.69 2.52 1.95
N GLU A 94 0.24 3.75 1.70
CA GLU A 94 -1.03 4.26 2.25
C GLU A 94 -2.24 3.47 1.72
N TYR A 95 -2.34 3.28 0.41
CA TYR A 95 -3.41 2.48 -0.21
C TYR A 95 -3.46 1.05 0.37
N PHE A 96 -2.30 0.41 0.52
CA PHE A 96 -2.19 -0.93 1.06
C PHE A 96 -2.29 -1.01 2.59
N ARG A 97 -2.45 0.13 3.28
CA ARG A 97 -2.57 0.27 4.74
C ARG A 97 -1.34 -0.27 5.50
N LEU A 98 -0.16 0.14 5.06
CA LEU A 98 1.13 -0.24 5.64
C LEU A 98 1.83 1.00 6.24
N PRO A 99 1.38 1.51 7.41
CA PRO A 99 1.85 2.78 7.95
C PRO A 99 3.36 2.79 8.22
N LYS A 100 3.93 1.69 8.70
CA LYS A 100 5.39 1.60 8.94
C LYS A 100 6.22 1.75 7.66
N LEU A 101 5.76 1.16 6.55
CA LEU A 101 6.42 1.29 5.24
C LEU A 101 6.27 2.72 4.71
N ARG A 102 5.05 3.28 4.81
CA ARG A 102 4.73 4.65 4.40
C ARG A 102 5.60 5.68 5.14
N ASP A 103 5.65 5.59 6.46
CA ASP A 103 6.35 6.56 7.31
C ASP A 103 7.86 6.52 7.07
N GLN A 104 8.41 5.32 6.83
CA GLN A 104 9.82 5.18 6.47
C GLN A 104 10.11 5.75 5.07
N ALA A 105 9.23 5.55 4.08
CA ALA A 105 9.37 6.14 2.76
C ALA A 105 9.32 7.68 2.82
N ILE A 106 8.41 8.24 3.62
CA ILE A 106 8.34 9.70 3.90
C ILE A 106 9.63 10.19 4.55
N SER A 107 10.14 9.48 5.56
CA SER A 107 11.38 9.84 6.25
C SER A 107 12.58 9.88 5.31
N LEU A 108 12.69 8.92 4.39
CA LEU A 108 13.74 8.91 3.36
C LEU A 108 13.53 10.04 2.34
N LEU A 109 12.30 10.27 1.88
CA LEU A 109 11.99 11.33 0.93
C LEU A 109 12.39 12.71 1.49
N ARG A 110 12.05 12.99 2.74
CA ARG A 110 12.47 14.22 3.46
C ARG A 110 13.99 14.36 3.54
N LYS A 111 14.73 13.26 3.70
CA LYS A 111 16.19 13.29 3.71
C LYS A 111 16.76 13.58 2.32
N CYS A 112 16.17 13.04 1.26
CA CYS A 112 16.59 13.34 -0.11
C CYS A 112 16.40 14.82 -0.44
N THR A 113 15.25 15.41 -0.09
CA THR A 113 14.96 16.82 -0.37
C THR A 113 15.87 17.80 0.40
N ASN A 114 16.29 17.42 1.60
CA ASN A 114 17.19 18.23 2.43
C ASN A 114 18.66 18.18 1.98
N ILE A 115 19.04 17.18 1.18
CA ILE A 115 20.41 17.08 0.64
C ILE A 115 20.56 17.93 -0.63
N GLU A 116 19.49 18.04 -1.43
CA GLU A 116 19.52 18.81 -2.68
C GLU A 116 19.40 20.32 -2.47
N ASN A 117 18.76 20.74 -1.38
CA ASN A 117 18.58 22.14 -1.05
C ASN A 117 19.20 22.44 0.31
N GLY A 118 20.29 23.22 0.35
CA GLY A 118 20.70 23.91 1.58
C GLY A 118 19.70 24.99 2.03
N GLY A 119 18.39 24.76 1.85
CA GLY A 119 17.31 25.74 2.01
C GLY A 119 15.97 25.04 2.31
N ASP A 120 15.29 25.59 3.31
CA ASP A 120 13.98 25.24 3.85
C ASP A 120 12.91 25.05 2.74
N TYR A 121 12.67 23.81 2.33
CA TYR A 121 11.37 23.40 1.80
C TYR A 121 10.81 22.35 2.74
N VAL A 122 10.17 22.83 3.79
CA VAL A 122 9.42 22.00 4.74
C VAL A 122 8.21 21.45 3.99
N LEU A 123 8.25 20.17 3.61
CA LEU A 123 7.02 19.40 3.39
C LEU A 123 6.34 19.26 4.74
N ASP A 124 5.62 20.30 5.11
CA ASP A 124 5.01 20.45 6.43
C ASP A 124 4.11 19.24 6.70
N ASP A 125 4.05 18.83 7.96
CA ASP A 125 3.16 17.73 8.37
C ASP A 125 1.72 17.98 7.90
N ASP A 126 1.34 19.24 7.64
CA ASP A 126 0.09 19.63 7.01
C ASP A 126 -0.12 19.07 5.59
N TYR A 127 0.88 18.96 4.71
CA TYR A 127 0.65 18.45 3.35
C TYR A 127 0.31 16.96 3.34
N VAL A 128 1.03 16.16 4.13
CA VAL A 128 0.78 14.72 4.30
C VAL A 128 -0.54 14.51 5.06
N ASN A 129 -0.82 15.34 6.07
CA ASN A 129 -2.07 15.31 6.80
C ASN A 129 -3.26 15.77 5.96
N GLU A 130 -3.12 16.71 5.03
CA GLU A 130 -4.20 17.18 4.14
C GLU A 130 -4.63 16.12 3.13
N LEU A 131 -3.68 15.36 2.57
CA LEU A 131 -3.96 14.18 1.74
C LEU A 131 -4.70 13.09 2.55
N GLY A 132 -4.29 12.84 3.80
CA GLY A 132 -4.96 11.90 4.70
C GLY A 132 -6.35 12.35 5.15
N LYS A 133 -6.52 13.62 5.52
CA LYS A 133 -7.78 14.23 5.98
C LYS A 133 -8.83 14.29 4.86
N SER A 134 -8.42 14.59 3.63
CA SER A 134 -9.31 14.59 2.46
C SER A 134 -9.91 13.21 2.22
N ARG A 135 -9.11 12.15 2.39
CA ARG A 135 -9.57 10.76 2.18
C ARG A 135 -10.44 10.21 3.33
N ILE A 136 -10.25 10.65 4.57
CA ILE A 136 -11.13 10.28 5.70
C ILE A 136 -12.53 10.85 5.49
N LYS A 137 -12.63 12.11 5.06
CA LYS A 137 -13.93 12.75 4.77
C LYS A 137 -14.69 12.06 3.64
N GLU A 138 -14.00 11.69 2.56
CA GLU A 138 -14.60 10.98 1.42
C GLU A 138 -15.12 9.59 1.81
N ASN A 139 -14.36 8.83 2.60
CA ASN A 139 -14.77 7.52 3.10
C ASN A 139 -15.94 7.58 4.11
N GLU A 140 -16.05 8.66 4.90
CA GLU A 140 -17.20 8.88 5.78
C GLU A 140 -18.46 9.28 5.02
N GLU A 141 -18.35 10.05 3.94
CA GLU A 141 -19.48 10.38 3.05
C GLU A 141 -19.98 9.16 2.28
N ILE A 142 -19.10 8.31 1.77
CA ILE A 142 -19.47 7.05 1.10
C ILE A 142 -20.23 6.13 2.07
N LYS A 143 -19.71 5.95 3.30
CA LYS A 143 -20.39 5.14 4.34
C LYS A 143 -21.75 5.71 4.77
N ARG A 144 -21.96 7.02 4.70
CA ARG A 144 -23.27 7.64 4.99
C ARG A 144 -24.27 7.41 3.86
N LYS A 145 -23.82 7.43 2.60
CA LYS A 145 -24.66 7.14 1.43
C LYS A 145 -25.10 5.66 1.40
N GLU A 146 -24.17 4.74 1.66
CA GLU A 146 -24.46 3.29 1.72
C GLU A 146 -25.43 2.90 2.86
N ASN A 147 -25.40 3.63 3.99
CA ASN A 147 -26.33 3.39 5.11
C ASN A 147 -27.67 4.13 4.98
N GLY A 148 -27.78 5.07 4.04
CA GLY A 148 -29.01 5.84 3.78
C GLY A 148 -29.98 5.18 2.81
N GLU A 149 -29.52 4.21 2.01
CA GLU A 149 -30.33 3.52 0.99
C GLU A 149 -31.03 2.24 1.51
N ASN A 150 -30.86 1.90 2.80
CA ASN A 150 -31.54 0.77 3.47
C ASN A 150 -32.71 1.18 4.39
N LYS A 151 -33.42 2.27 4.06
CA LYS A 151 -34.68 2.64 4.70
C LYS A 151 -35.79 2.91 3.69
#